data_AF-A0A516SAI1-F1
#
_entry.id   AF-A0A516SAI1-F1
#
_cell.length_a   1.000
_cell.length_b   1.000
_cell.length_c   1.000
_cell.angle_alpha   90.00
_cell.angle_beta   90.00
_cell.angle_gamma   90.00
#
_symmetry.space_group_name_H-M   'P 1'
#
loop_
_entity.id
_entity.type
_entity.pdbx_description
1 polymer ?
#
loop_
_entity_poly.entity_id
_entity_poly.type
_entity_poly.pdbx_seq_one_letter_code
_entity_poly.pdbx_strand_id
1 'polypeptide(L)'
;MAKANGPFFFAVLMIIISIWAMTKLITLTKGKPTLIAVHYAVMTFCVITLIGGFLVSWRASSWWFAAQDVPFGRYATILRIPDDISVWSDAAELYQKRVDSKDTRSHSIKLAILSKAPCQDAGRLIIQLHRAGMKQPDIFPIECNSLDSSWPDKTSFNFDVDIKSGNLVLISNSKSTKIATNPLLPLAFADEPEIQFTIQSNTQRNYAPVSSVDQVKALARTLQSEQAKPGEKVDAINQLGGAPLLASKMTSPGLNAGLSEPLYATLLDLQRHSDKQLATKARQLTARLPIAKDLAKLAKSSDARDMAMLKTIAASTSQQDRALFKDPGDFDAILNRGSKGTPASGETPPIPTYTREGDRFFIRASWDNKDEAMVGCVGKAFFELWGGTSLAQQVELARTVRTRMVFYTKAWAISMHDRLRQCQAKVAYVTGYTQ
;
A
#
# COMPACT_ATOMS: atom_id res chain seq x y z
N MET A 1 14.72 -3.00 -3.06
CA MET A 1 15.00 -1.85 -3.94
C MET A 1 15.89 -2.18 -5.14
N ALA A 2 16.95 -3.00 -5.02
CA ALA A 2 17.81 -3.35 -6.17
C ALA A 2 17.10 -4.11 -7.33
N LYS A 3 15.99 -4.81 -7.05
CA LYS A 3 15.22 -5.59 -8.05
C LYS A 3 14.32 -4.78 -8.99
N ALA A 4 14.08 -3.49 -8.75
CA ALA A 4 13.19 -2.68 -9.60
C ALA A 4 13.96 -1.76 -10.56
N ASN A 5 15.18 -1.36 -10.21
CA ASN A 5 15.89 -0.26 -10.87
C ASN A 5 17.03 -0.71 -11.81
N GLY A 6 17.16 -2.01 -12.08
CA GLY A 6 18.23 -2.56 -12.92
C GLY A 6 18.33 -1.87 -14.30
N PRO A 7 17.25 -1.85 -15.10
CA PRO A 7 17.26 -1.22 -16.43
C PRO A 7 17.58 0.29 -16.39
N PHE A 8 17.11 0.99 -15.36
CA PHE A 8 17.36 2.42 -15.18
C PHE A 8 18.84 2.71 -14.92
N PHE A 9 19.50 1.89 -14.09
CA PHE A 9 20.92 2.03 -13.81
C PHE A 9 21.79 1.88 -15.07
N PHE A 10 21.45 0.91 -15.95
CA PHE A 10 22.17 0.72 -17.21
C PHE A 10 21.97 1.86 -18.20
N ALA A 11 20.76 2.42 -18.28
CA ALA A 11 20.48 3.60 -19.10
C ALA A 11 21.31 4.82 -18.65
N VAL A 12 21.40 5.06 -17.34
CA VAL A 12 22.20 6.15 -16.77
C VAL A 12 23.70 5.93 -17.04
N LEU A 13 24.20 4.70 -16.87
CA LEU A 13 25.60 4.37 -17.16
C LEU A 13 25.97 4.63 -18.62
N MET A 14 25.08 4.26 -19.57
CA MET A 14 25.29 4.53 -20.99
C MET A 14 25.37 6.02 -21.29
N ILE A 15 24.47 6.82 -20.72
CA ILE A 15 24.49 8.27 -20.90
C ILE A 15 25.82 8.87 -20.41
N ILE A 16 26.31 8.43 -19.25
CA ILE A 16 27.58 8.92 -18.69
C ILE A 16 28.77 8.57 -19.61
N ILE A 17 28.83 7.33 -20.10
CA ILE A 17 29.90 6.89 -21.02
C ILE A 17 29.85 7.65 -22.34
N SER A 18 28.65 7.88 -22.90
CA SER A 18 28.47 8.65 -24.13
C SER A 18 28.91 10.11 -23.97
N ILE A 19 28.55 10.76 -22.85
CA ILE A 19 28.98 12.14 -22.56
C ILE A 19 30.50 12.21 -22.43
N TRP A 20 31.11 11.27 -21.72
CA TRP A 20 32.56 11.22 -21.55
C TRP A 20 33.29 11.05 -22.88
N ALA A 21 32.82 10.13 -23.73
CA ALA A 21 33.38 9.90 -25.06
C ALA A 21 33.27 11.15 -25.97
N MET A 22 32.10 11.82 -25.97
CA MET A 22 31.90 13.06 -26.72
C MET A 22 32.79 14.21 -26.22
N THR A 23 33.02 14.31 -24.92
CA THR A 23 33.89 15.36 -24.36
C THR A 23 35.35 15.15 -24.77
N LYS A 24 35.82 13.90 -24.75
CA LYS A 24 37.16 13.54 -25.24
C LYS A 24 37.30 13.80 -26.74
N LEU A 25 36.28 13.48 -27.52
CA LEU A 25 36.20 13.76 -28.95
C LEU A 25 36.39 15.26 -29.26
N ILE A 26 35.60 16.12 -28.61
CA ILE A 26 35.67 17.58 -28.80
C ILE A 26 37.05 18.13 -28.41
N THR A 27 37.66 17.56 -27.37
CA THR A 27 38.99 17.99 -26.91
C THR A 27 40.08 17.64 -27.92
N LEU A 28 39.99 16.47 -28.55
CA LEU A 28 40.96 16.00 -29.55
C LEU A 28 40.84 16.72 -30.91
N THR A 29 39.66 17.24 -31.24
CA THR A 29 39.40 17.92 -32.52
C THR A 29 39.63 19.43 -32.48
N LYS A 30 39.76 20.04 -31.29
CA LYS A 30 40.11 21.46 -31.14
C LYS A 30 41.57 21.71 -31.54
N GLY A 31 41.78 22.28 -32.73
CA GLY A 31 43.03 22.96 -33.09
C GLY A 31 43.87 22.36 -34.22
N LYS A 32 43.39 21.36 -34.97
CA LYS A 32 44.09 20.88 -36.18
C LYS A 32 43.11 20.69 -37.34
N PRO A 33 43.42 21.17 -38.57
CA PRO A 33 42.70 20.74 -39.76
C PRO A 33 42.91 19.23 -39.88
N THR A 34 41.86 18.46 -39.59
CA THR A 34 41.99 17.02 -39.43
C THR A 34 42.33 16.37 -40.77
N LEU A 35 43.53 15.78 -40.85
CA LEU A 35 43.85 14.76 -41.84
C LEU A 35 42.70 13.75 -41.84
N ILE A 36 42.18 13.39 -43.02
CA ILE A 36 41.04 12.48 -43.19
C ILE A 36 41.17 11.22 -42.30
N ALA A 37 42.39 10.69 -42.17
CA ALA A 37 42.72 9.54 -41.31
C ALA A 37 42.39 9.72 -39.82
N VAL A 38 42.59 10.92 -39.25
CA VAL A 38 42.27 11.20 -37.83
C VAL A 38 40.76 11.22 -37.63
N HIS A 39 40.02 11.78 -38.58
CA HIS A 39 38.56 11.81 -38.52
C HIS A 39 37.96 10.39 -38.58
N TYR A 40 38.50 9.53 -39.45
CA TYR A 40 38.11 8.11 -39.51
C TYR A 40 38.44 7.36 -38.23
N ALA A 41 39.66 7.46 -37.70
CA ALA A 41 40.05 6.77 -36.47
C ALA A 41 39.15 7.15 -35.28
N VAL A 42 38.80 8.42 -35.20
CA VAL A 42 37.93 8.99 -34.17
C VAL A 42 36.48 8.52 -34.33
N MET A 43 35.93 8.53 -35.55
CA MET A 43 34.60 8.00 -35.83
C MET A 43 34.52 6.50 -35.53
N THR A 44 35.54 5.73 -35.91
CA THR A 44 35.64 4.30 -35.58
C THR A 44 35.67 4.07 -34.08
N PHE A 45 36.42 4.86 -33.31
CA PHE A 45 36.42 4.77 -31.84
C PHE A 45 35.03 5.06 -31.25
N CYS A 46 34.33 6.09 -31.72
CA CYS A 46 32.97 6.42 -31.26
C CYS A 46 31.97 5.29 -31.57
N VAL A 47 32.01 4.74 -32.79
CA VAL A 47 31.13 3.64 -33.22
C VAL A 47 31.40 2.39 -32.39
N ILE A 48 32.68 2.02 -32.18
CA ILE A 48 33.05 0.86 -31.35
C ILE A 48 32.60 1.05 -29.91
N THR A 49 32.78 2.25 -29.35
CA THR A 49 32.39 2.53 -27.95
C THR A 49 30.87 2.48 -27.77
N LEU A 50 30.09 3.00 -28.72
CA LEU A 50 28.63 2.95 -28.70
C LEU A 50 28.10 1.52 -28.85
N ILE A 51 28.61 0.77 -29.83
CA ILE A 51 28.22 -0.63 -30.05
C ILE A 51 28.62 -1.49 -28.85
N GLY A 52 29.85 -1.32 -28.34
CA GLY A 52 30.34 -2.04 -27.16
C GLY A 52 29.51 -1.75 -25.91
N GLY A 53 29.21 -0.47 -25.65
CA GLY A 53 28.33 -0.07 -24.55
C GLY A 53 26.92 -0.65 -24.68
N PHE A 54 26.36 -0.64 -25.89
CA PHE A 54 25.06 -1.26 -26.16
C PHE A 54 25.08 -2.77 -25.90
N LEU A 55 26.08 -3.49 -26.39
CA LEU A 55 26.20 -4.94 -26.19
C LEU A 55 26.38 -5.32 -24.72
N VAL A 56 27.18 -4.56 -23.96
CA VAL A 56 27.36 -4.77 -22.53
C VAL A 56 26.04 -4.51 -21.79
N SER A 57 25.36 -3.41 -22.09
CA SER A 57 24.07 -3.07 -21.49
C SER A 57 22.98 -4.08 -21.83
N TRP A 58 22.95 -4.54 -23.08
CA TRP A 58 22.07 -5.61 -23.54
C TRP A 58 22.34 -6.89 -22.77
N ARG A 59 23.60 -7.35 -22.71
CA ARG A 59 23.97 -8.60 -22.03
C ARG A 59 23.68 -8.53 -20.54
N ALA A 60 23.96 -7.40 -19.89
CA ALA A 60 23.69 -7.19 -18.48
C ALA A 60 22.17 -7.14 -18.19
N SER A 61 21.39 -6.49 -19.05
CA SER A 61 19.93 -6.47 -18.96
C SER A 61 19.34 -7.86 -19.18
N SER A 62 19.79 -8.60 -20.21
CA SER A 62 19.35 -9.97 -20.47
C SER A 62 19.70 -10.91 -19.31
N TRP A 63 20.89 -10.79 -18.73
CA TRP A 63 21.27 -11.55 -17.54
C TRP A 63 20.40 -11.19 -16.34
N TRP A 64 20.12 -9.91 -16.13
CA TRP A 64 19.23 -9.45 -15.06
C TRP A 64 17.80 -9.97 -15.23
N PHE A 65 17.26 -9.97 -16.46
CA PHE A 65 15.97 -10.58 -16.76
C PHE A 65 15.98 -12.10 -16.59
N ALA A 66 17.07 -12.78 -16.96
CA ALA A 66 17.22 -14.22 -16.77
C ALA A 66 17.42 -14.62 -15.29
N ALA A 67 17.97 -13.72 -14.47
CA ALA A 67 18.18 -13.91 -13.04
C ALA A 67 16.93 -13.54 -12.19
N GLN A 68 15.88 -13.00 -12.81
CA GLN A 68 14.59 -12.84 -12.15
C GLN A 68 13.87 -14.19 -12.18
N ASP A 69 13.40 -14.66 -11.01
CA ASP A 69 12.50 -15.81 -10.93
C ASP A 69 11.23 -15.47 -11.71
N VAL A 70 11.09 -15.98 -12.94
CA VAL A 70 9.88 -15.76 -13.75
C VAL A 70 8.75 -16.53 -13.07
N PRO A 71 7.68 -15.86 -12.60
CA PRO A 71 6.60 -16.55 -11.94
C PRO A 71 5.84 -17.43 -12.94
N PHE A 72 5.60 -18.67 -12.57
CA PHE A 72 4.79 -19.62 -13.35
C PHE A 72 3.31 -19.33 -13.12
N GLY A 73 2.59 -18.97 -14.18
CA GLY A 73 1.17 -18.65 -14.12
C GLY A 73 0.27 -19.81 -14.51
N ARG A 74 -0.73 -20.13 -13.68
CA ARG A 74 -1.75 -21.16 -13.93
C ARG A 74 -3.13 -20.57 -13.91
N TYR A 75 -4.03 -21.05 -14.75
CA TYR A 75 -5.41 -20.57 -14.81
C TYR A 75 -6.38 -21.67 -14.40
N ALA A 76 -7.34 -21.36 -13.55
CA ALA A 76 -8.42 -22.27 -13.21
C ALA A 76 -9.75 -21.52 -13.25
N THR A 77 -10.84 -22.19 -13.58
CA THR A 77 -12.19 -21.68 -13.45
C THR A 77 -12.97 -22.64 -12.58
N ILE A 78 -13.54 -22.14 -11.50
CA ILE A 78 -14.48 -22.89 -10.68
C ILE A 78 -15.88 -22.41 -11.03
N LEU A 79 -16.75 -23.34 -11.41
CA LEU A 79 -18.12 -23.09 -11.83
C LEU A 79 -19.08 -23.29 -10.66
N ARG A 80 -20.20 -22.56 -10.69
CA ARG A 80 -21.35 -22.74 -9.79
C ARG A 80 -21.01 -22.70 -8.31
N ILE A 81 -20.18 -21.74 -7.90
CA ILE A 81 -19.87 -21.48 -6.50
C ILE A 81 -21.08 -20.76 -5.86
N PRO A 82 -21.65 -21.30 -4.78
CA PRO A 82 -22.64 -20.60 -3.97
C PRO A 82 -22.08 -19.30 -3.36
N ASP A 83 -22.93 -18.30 -3.16
CA ASP A 83 -22.51 -16.97 -2.69
C ASP A 83 -21.96 -16.94 -1.24
N ASP A 84 -22.22 -18.00 -0.47
CA ASP A 84 -21.69 -18.21 0.88
C ASP A 84 -20.35 -18.96 0.92
N ILE A 85 -19.84 -19.38 -0.25
CA ILE A 85 -18.57 -20.08 -0.41
C ILE A 85 -17.51 -19.15 -0.99
N SER A 86 -16.31 -19.25 -0.43
CA SER A 86 -15.20 -18.38 -0.74
C SER A 86 -13.91 -19.18 -0.96
N VAL A 87 -13.11 -18.79 -1.96
CA VAL A 87 -12.01 -19.62 -2.50
C VAL A 87 -10.66 -19.12 -2.05
N TRP A 88 -9.74 -20.05 -1.78
CA TRP A 88 -8.39 -19.80 -1.29
C TRP A 88 -7.36 -20.69 -1.94
N SER A 89 -6.09 -20.29 -1.84
CA SER A 89 -4.96 -21.16 -2.16
C SER A 89 -3.76 -20.83 -1.27
N ASP A 90 -2.92 -21.84 -1.05
CA ASP A 90 -1.63 -21.74 -0.35
C ASP A 90 -0.49 -21.22 -1.26
N ALA A 91 -0.75 -21.04 -2.55
CA ALA A 91 0.21 -20.49 -3.50
C ALA A 91 0.63 -19.05 -3.15
N ALA A 92 1.84 -18.67 -3.58
CA ALA A 92 2.46 -17.38 -3.27
C ALA A 92 1.60 -16.17 -3.66
N GLU A 93 0.90 -16.22 -4.81
CA GLU A 93 -0.05 -15.19 -5.22
C GLU A 93 -1.25 -15.81 -5.96
N LEU A 94 -2.47 -15.49 -5.48
CA LEU A 94 -3.74 -15.90 -6.07
C LEU A 94 -4.51 -14.66 -6.53
N TYR A 95 -4.88 -14.63 -7.80
CA TYR A 95 -5.73 -13.62 -8.40
C TYR A 95 -7.08 -14.25 -8.74
N GLN A 96 -8.17 -13.59 -8.36
CA GLN A 96 -9.52 -14.08 -8.61
C GLN A 96 -10.41 -13.03 -9.25
N LYS A 97 -11.27 -13.46 -10.17
CA LYS A 97 -12.30 -12.62 -10.79
C LYS A 97 -13.63 -13.36 -10.79
N ARG A 98 -14.62 -12.78 -10.12
CA ARG A 98 -16.00 -13.25 -10.17
C ARG A 98 -16.57 -13.01 -11.57
N VAL A 99 -17.25 -14.02 -12.09
CA VAL A 99 -17.97 -13.97 -13.36
C VAL A 99 -19.40 -14.33 -13.03
N ASP A 100 -20.28 -13.34 -13.15
CA ASP A 100 -21.69 -13.53 -12.85
C ASP A 100 -22.24 -14.65 -13.73
N SER A 101 -22.85 -15.64 -13.08
CA SER A 101 -23.59 -16.68 -13.76
C SER A 101 -24.96 -16.13 -14.15
N LYS A 102 -25.58 -16.71 -15.18
CA LYS A 102 -27.00 -16.44 -15.47
C LYS A 102 -27.94 -16.96 -14.37
N ASP A 103 -27.43 -17.78 -13.47
CA ASP A 103 -28.13 -18.31 -12.31
C ASP A 103 -27.96 -17.39 -11.09
N THR A 104 -29.06 -16.89 -10.54
CA THR A 104 -29.08 -15.92 -9.42
C THR A 104 -28.54 -16.45 -8.08
N ARG A 105 -28.28 -17.75 -7.95
CA ARG A 105 -27.82 -18.38 -6.68
C ARG A 105 -26.41 -18.92 -6.73
N SER A 106 -25.72 -18.81 -7.86
CA SER A 106 -24.37 -19.32 -8.02
C SER A 106 -23.56 -18.41 -8.94
N HIS A 107 -22.25 -18.41 -8.80
CA HIS A 107 -21.35 -17.64 -9.64
C HIS A 107 -20.15 -18.46 -10.05
N SER A 108 -19.46 -18.05 -11.10
CA SER A 108 -18.20 -18.70 -11.51
C SER A 108 -17.04 -17.82 -11.08
N ILE A 109 -15.92 -18.43 -10.67
CA ILE A 109 -14.69 -17.70 -10.34
C ILE A 109 -13.59 -18.13 -11.30
N LYS A 110 -12.98 -17.15 -11.98
CA LYS A 110 -11.74 -17.32 -12.72
C LYS A 110 -10.56 -17.03 -11.79
N LEU A 111 -9.61 -17.95 -11.72
CA LEU A 111 -8.42 -17.90 -10.89
C LEU A 111 -7.19 -17.82 -11.79
N ALA A 112 -6.23 -16.98 -11.41
CA ALA A 112 -4.86 -17.01 -11.90
C ALA A 112 -3.91 -17.18 -10.71
N ILE A 113 -3.06 -18.19 -10.76
CA ILE A 113 -2.18 -18.59 -9.67
C ILE A 113 -0.75 -18.38 -10.13
N LEU A 114 0.01 -17.53 -9.43
CA LEU A 114 1.43 -17.32 -9.70
C LEU A 114 2.26 -18.07 -8.66
N SER A 115 3.11 -18.97 -9.14
CA SER A 115 4.08 -19.71 -8.32
C SER A 115 5.50 -19.29 -8.65
N LYS A 116 6.38 -19.30 -7.65
CA LYS A 116 7.82 -19.04 -7.82
C LYS A 116 8.58 -20.25 -8.37
N ALA A 117 7.99 -21.45 -8.27
CA ALA A 117 8.58 -22.70 -8.72
C ALA A 117 7.61 -23.46 -9.66
N PRO A 118 8.12 -24.27 -10.59
CA PRO A 118 7.28 -25.16 -11.38
C PRO A 118 6.53 -26.14 -10.45
N CYS A 119 5.30 -26.55 -10.83
CA CYS A 119 4.43 -27.40 -9.99
C CYS A 119 5.10 -28.72 -9.58
N GLN A 120 6.01 -29.22 -10.42
CA GLN A 120 6.77 -30.45 -10.15
C GLN A 120 7.57 -30.36 -8.85
N ASP A 121 8.06 -29.17 -8.48
CA ASP A 121 8.82 -28.94 -7.26
C ASP A 121 7.91 -28.62 -6.05
N ALA A 122 6.71 -28.07 -6.29
CA ALA A 122 5.74 -27.75 -5.25
C ALA A 122 4.91 -28.97 -4.79
N GLY A 123 4.86 -30.04 -5.61
CA GLY A 123 4.20 -31.31 -5.33
C GLY A 123 2.66 -31.25 -5.38
N ARG A 124 2.03 -30.26 -4.75
CA ARG A 124 0.57 -30.06 -4.71
C ARG A 124 0.23 -28.58 -4.65
N LEU A 125 -0.82 -28.19 -5.35
CA LEU A 125 -1.46 -26.88 -5.20
C LEU A 125 -2.73 -27.09 -4.39
N ILE A 126 -2.89 -26.39 -3.26
CA ILE A 126 -4.09 -26.55 -2.44
C ILE A 126 -5.07 -25.44 -2.78
N ILE A 127 -6.29 -25.80 -3.15
CA ILE A 127 -7.45 -24.90 -3.19
C ILE A 127 -8.30 -25.18 -1.97
N GLN A 128 -8.67 -24.15 -1.20
CA GLN A 128 -9.56 -24.33 -0.05
C GLN A 128 -10.87 -23.59 -0.30
N LEU A 129 -12.00 -24.27 -0.04
CA LEU A 129 -13.32 -23.66 -0.07
C LEU A 129 -13.79 -23.42 1.37
N HIS A 130 -14.06 -22.16 1.68
CA HIS A 130 -14.57 -21.75 2.97
C HIS A 130 -16.05 -21.42 2.86
N ARG A 131 -16.89 -22.17 3.59
CA ARG A 131 -18.32 -21.87 3.74
C ARG A 131 -18.58 -21.11 5.03
N ALA A 132 -19.43 -20.09 4.97
CA ALA A 132 -19.86 -19.35 6.16
C ALA A 132 -20.45 -20.30 7.23
N GLY A 133 -19.85 -20.33 8.42
CA GLY A 133 -20.31 -21.15 9.55
C GLY A 133 -19.65 -22.53 9.69
N MET A 134 -18.82 -22.98 8.74
CA MET A 134 -18.03 -24.20 8.90
C MET A 134 -16.70 -23.91 9.62
N LYS A 135 -16.34 -24.78 10.58
CA LYS A 135 -15.11 -24.64 11.39
C LYS A 135 -13.84 -25.03 10.64
N GLN A 136 -13.95 -25.86 9.60
CA GLN A 136 -12.83 -26.29 8.77
C GLN A 136 -13.18 -26.05 7.31
N PRO A 137 -12.23 -25.58 6.50
CA PRO A 137 -12.44 -25.45 5.06
C PRO A 137 -12.36 -26.81 4.39
N ASP A 138 -13.06 -26.93 3.27
CA ASP A 138 -12.89 -28.08 2.38
C ASP A 138 -11.59 -27.89 1.61
N ILE A 139 -10.63 -28.78 1.83
CA ILE A 139 -9.28 -28.70 1.27
C ILE A 139 -9.18 -29.61 0.05
N PHE A 140 -8.82 -29.02 -1.09
CA PHE A 140 -8.69 -29.71 -2.36
C PHE A 140 -7.24 -29.65 -2.86
N PRO A 141 -6.46 -30.73 -2.64
CA PRO A 141 -5.14 -30.83 -3.22
C PRO A 141 -5.26 -31.14 -4.71
N ILE A 142 -4.77 -30.22 -5.55
CA ILE A 142 -4.52 -30.45 -6.96
C ILE A 142 -3.11 -31.06 -7.05
N GLU A 143 -3.06 -32.37 -7.28
CA GLU A 143 -1.78 -33.06 -7.44
C GLU A 143 -1.13 -32.71 -8.78
N CYS A 144 0.04 -32.09 -8.70
CA CYS A 144 0.83 -31.68 -9.87
C CYS A 144 1.34 -32.88 -10.68
N ASN A 145 1.36 -34.09 -10.10
CA ASN A 145 1.97 -35.30 -10.67
C ASN A 145 1.04 -36.09 -11.60
N SER A 146 -0.27 -35.86 -11.55
CA SER A 146 -1.24 -36.45 -12.48
C SER A 146 -1.25 -35.75 -13.85
N LEU A 147 -0.43 -34.71 -14.00
CA LEU A 147 -0.40 -33.78 -15.12
C LEU A 147 0.91 -34.00 -15.87
N ASP A 148 0.77 -34.65 -17.03
CA ASP A 148 1.83 -35.05 -17.95
C ASP A 148 2.91 -33.95 -18.12
N SER A 149 4.19 -34.33 -18.18
CA SER A 149 5.35 -33.43 -18.22
C SER A 149 5.46 -32.61 -19.53
N SER A 150 4.45 -32.66 -20.38
CA SER A 150 4.42 -32.13 -21.74
C SER A 150 3.63 -30.82 -21.92
N TRP A 151 3.09 -30.23 -20.86
CA TRP A 151 2.16 -29.10 -21.01
C TRP A 151 2.86 -27.73 -21.06
N PRO A 152 2.50 -26.84 -21.99
CA PRO A 152 3.08 -25.51 -22.11
C PRO A 152 2.70 -24.60 -20.93
N ASP A 153 3.50 -23.55 -20.70
CA ASP A 153 3.44 -22.54 -19.62
C ASP A 153 2.10 -21.81 -19.39
N LYS A 154 1.01 -22.20 -20.06
CA LYS A 154 -0.34 -21.63 -19.92
C LYS A 154 -1.39 -22.73 -20.06
N THR A 155 -1.88 -23.22 -18.92
CA THR A 155 -2.95 -24.22 -18.84
C THR A 155 -4.16 -23.68 -18.10
N SER A 156 -5.35 -24.03 -18.60
CA SER A 156 -6.65 -23.68 -18.02
C SER A 156 -7.39 -24.92 -17.55
N PHE A 157 -7.87 -24.93 -16.31
CA PHE A 157 -8.66 -26.01 -15.73
C PHE A 157 -10.09 -25.55 -15.45
N ASN A 158 -11.07 -26.45 -15.57
CA ASN A 158 -12.47 -26.17 -15.23
C ASN A 158 -12.96 -27.16 -14.18
N PHE A 159 -13.43 -26.65 -13.05
CA PHE A 159 -13.99 -27.42 -11.94
C PHE A 159 -15.47 -27.07 -11.74
N ASP A 160 -16.33 -28.04 -11.43
CA ASP A 160 -17.70 -27.80 -10.91
C ASP A 160 -17.69 -28.01 -9.40
N VAL A 161 -18.54 -27.27 -8.68
CA VAL A 161 -18.86 -27.59 -7.29
C VAL A 161 -20.10 -28.50 -7.31
N ASP A 162 -19.96 -29.75 -6.88
CA ASP A 162 -21.13 -30.58 -6.59
C ASP A 162 -21.80 -30.04 -5.32
N ILE A 163 -22.91 -29.32 -5.54
CA ILE A 163 -23.66 -28.61 -4.49
C ILE A 163 -24.16 -29.57 -3.40
N LYS A 164 -24.35 -30.86 -3.71
CA LYS A 164 -24.83 -31.85 -2.71
C LYS A 164 -23.72 -32.32 -1.77
N SER A 165 -22.50 -32.46 -2.27
CA SER A 165 -21.37 -32.99 -1.51
C SER A 165 -20.34 -31.94 -1.12
N GLY A 166 -20.43 -30.72 -1.66
CA GLY A 166 -19.43 -29.67 -1.51
C GLY A 166 -18.12 -29.93 -2.29
N ASN A 167 -18.03 -31.06 -3.00
CA ASN A 167 -16.80 -31.49 -3.65
C ASN A 167 -16.56 -30.79 -4.98
N LEU A 168 -15.31 -30.43 -5.25
CA LEU A 168 -14.87 -30.01 -6.57
C LEU A 168 -14.71 -31.23 -7.48
N VAL A 169 -15.38 -31.20 -8.63
CA VAL A 169 -15.26 -32.22 -9.69
C VAL A 169 -14.61 -31.58 -10.91
N LEU A 170 -13.47 -32.12 -11.36
CA LEU A 170 -12.83 -31.68 -12.59
C LEU A 170 -13.72 -32.06 -13.78
N ILE A 171 -14.23 -31.08 -14.54
CA ILE A 171 -15.24 -31.32 -15.57
C ILE A 171 -14.58 -31.69 -16.92
N SER A 172 -13.41 -31.14 -17.25
CA SER A 172 -12.67 -31.53 -18.46
C SER A 172 -11.25 -30.96 -18.51
N ASN A 173 -10.31 -31.73 -19.06
CA ASN A 173 -9.13 -31.20 -19.74
C ASN A 173 -9.53 -30.75 -21.15
N SER A 174 -10.19 -29.59 -21.29
CA SER A 174 -10.51 -29.07 -22.63
C SER A 174 -9.20 -28.76 -23.35
N LYS A 175 -8.97 -29.41 -24.50
CA LYS A 175 -7.82 -29.17 -25.39
C LYS A 175 -7.52 -27.68 -25.44
N SER A 176 -6.28 -27.32 -25.09
CA SER A 176 -5.73 -25.97 -25.10
C SER A 176 -6.26 -25.19 -26.30
N THR A 177 -7.31 -24.41 -26.05
CA THR A 177 -7.76 -23.42 -27.00
C THR A 177 -6.64 -22.41 -26.97
N LYS A 178 -5.90 -22.22 -28.07
CA LYS A 178 -4.88 -21.17 -28.17
C LYS A 178 -5.53 -19.89 -27.70
N ILE A 179 -5.20 -19.49 -26.48
CA ILE A 179 -5.82 -18.35 -25.82
C ILE A 179 -5.23 -17.13 -26.52
N ALA A 180 -5.92 -16.68 -27.57
CA ALA A 180 -5.76 -15.37 -28.11
C ALA A 180 -5.94 -14.40 -26.94
N THR A 181 -4.83 -13.81 -26.50
CA THR A 181 -4.77 -12.64 -25.62
C THR A 181 -5.80 -12.65 -24.49
N ASN A 182 -5.56 -13.49 -23.47
CA ASN A 182 -6.33 -13.45 -22.24
C ASN A 182 -6.18 -12.04 -21.60
N PRO A 183 -7.26 -11.27 -21.37
CA PRO A 183 -7.18 -9.90 -20.87
C PRO A 183 -6.68 -9.79 -19.41
N LEU A 184 -6.41 -10.91 -18.74
CA LEU A 184 -5.90 -10.92 -17.38
C LEU A 184 -4.40 -10.58 -17.26
N LEU A 185 -3.62 -10.70 -18.34
CA LEU A 185 -2.20 -10.30 -18.34
C LEU A 185 -2.03 -8.77 -18.35
N PRO A 186 -2.78 -8.00 -19.17
CA PRO A 186 -2.83 -6.56 -18.99
C PRO A 186 -3.35 -6.16 -17.62
N LEU A 187 -4.36 -6.84 -17.03
CA LEU A 187 -4.84 -6.52 -15.68
C LEU A 187 -3.84 -6.83 -14.56
N ALA A 188 -2.98 -7.84 -14.69
CA ALA A 188 -1.90 -8.07 -13.72
C ALA A 188 -0.83 -6.95 -13.71
N PHE A 189 -0.78 -6.13 -14.77
CA PHE A 189 0.20 -5.05 -14.94
C PHE A 189 -0.40 -3.64 -15.16
N ALA A 190 -1.71 -3.48 -15.34
CA ALA A 190 -2.31 -2.21 -15.80
C ALA A 190 -3.58 -1.73 -15.06
N ASP A 191 -4.29 -2.53 -14.26
CA ASP A 191 -5.40 -2.02 -13.43
C ASP A 191 -5.62 -2.91 -12.20
N GLU A 192 -5.73 -2.28 -11.02
CA GLU A 192 -5.86 -2.96 -9.73
C GLU A 192 -7.03 -3.95 -9.72
N PRO A 193 -6.82 -5.23 -9.36
CA PRO A 193 -7.94 -6.11 -9.10
C PRO A 193 -8.70 -5.58 -7.87
N GLU A 194 -10.02 -5.51 -7.99
CA GLU A 194 -10.93 -5.37 -6.86
C GLU A 194 -10.83 -6.66 -6.03
N ILE A 195 -9.89 -6.69 -5.07
CA ILE A 195 -9.58 -7.91 -4.35
C ILE A 195 -10.57 -8.09 -3.19
N GLN A 196 -11.56 -8.94 -3.38
CA GLN A 196 -12.29 -9.54 -2.27
C GLN A 196 -11.35 -10.55 -1.59
N PHE A 197 -10.86 -10.23 -0.39
CA PHE A 197 -10.03 -11.13 0.42
C PHE A 197 -10.81 -11.68 1.63
N THR A 198 -11.43 -12.82 1.45
CA THR A 198 -11.06 -14.06 2.15
C THR A 198 -11.12 -14.05 3.70
N ILE A 199 -10.16 -13.59 4.51
CA ILE A 199 -9.90 -14.03 5.94
C ILE A 199 -9.25 -15.43 6.08
N GLN A 200 -7.91 -15.50 6.09
CA GLN A 200 -7.24 -16.66 6.67
C GLN A 200 -7.62 -16.66 8.16
N SER A 201 -8.32 -17.71 8.60
CA SER A 201 -8.47 -18.03 10.01
C SER A 201 -7.11 -18.46 10.53
N ASN A 202 -6.21 -17.49 10.75
CA ASN A 202 -5.14 -17.64 11.72
C ASN A 202 -5.79 -18.13 12.99
N THR A 203 -5.27 -19.24 13.52
CA THR A 203 -5.46 -19.81 14.84
C THR A 203 -6.25 -18.84 15.72
N GLN A 204 -7.56 -19.09 15.90
CA GLN A 204 -8.38 -18.30 16.83
C GLN A 204 -7.72 -18.44 18.21
N ARG A 205 -6.85 -17.49 18.56
CA ARG A 205 -6.55 -17.25 19.96
C ARG A 205 -7.90 -16.92 20.58
N ASN A 206 -8.33 -17.74 21.52
CA ASN A 206 -9.51 -17.47 22.32
C ASN A 206 -9.22 -16.23 23.15
N TYR A 207 -9.55 -15.07 22.59
CA TYR A 207 -9.51 -13.81 23.32
C TYR A 207 -10.68 -13.76 24.29
N ALA A 208 -10.42 -13.33 25.52
CA ALA A 208 -11.49 -13.04 26.46
C ALA A 208 -12.43 -11.98 25.85
N PRO A 209 -13.76 -12.11 26.02
CA PRO A 209 -14.70 -11.15 25.47
C PRO A 209 -14.45 -9.76 26.07
N VAL A 210 -14.22 -8.78 25.20
CA VAL A 210 -14.07 -7.37 25.58
C VAL A 210 -15.44 -6.81 25.93
N SER A 211 -15.68 -6.58 27.22
CA SER A 211 -17.02 -6.27 27.76
C SER A 211 -17.12 -4.88 28.39
N SER A 212 -16.00 -4.16 28.59
CA SER A 212 -15.99 -2.82 29.17
C SER A 212 -15.42 -1.75 28.24
N VAL A 213 -15.85 -0.51 28.43
CA VAL A 213 -15.32 0.67 27.70
C VAL A 213 -13.83 0.83 27.97
N ASP A 214 -13.36 0.56 29.18
CA ASP A 214 -11.95 0.69 29.54
C ASP A 214 -11.06 -0.33 28.84
N GLN A 215 -11.55 -1.56 28.64
CA GLN A 215 -10.84 -2.55 27.84
C GLN A 215 -10.75 -2.13 26.37
N VAL A 216 -11.83 -1.59 25.79
CA VAL A 216 -11.79 -1.05 24.43
C VAL A 216 -10.80 0.12 24.33
N LYS A 217 -10.74 1.01 25.34
CA LYS A 217 -9.76 2.09 25.41
C LYS A 217 -8.33 1.58 25.51
N ALA A 218 -8.08 0.54 26.29
CA ALA A 218 -6.75 -0.07 26.40
C ALA A 218 -6.28 -0.62 25.04
N LEU A 219 -7.16 -1.33 24.33
CA LEU A 219 -6.87 -1.83 22.98
C LEU A 219 -6.66 -0.68 21.98
N ALA A 220 -7.49 0.37 22.05
CA ALA A 220 -7.32 1.57 21.23
C ALA A 220 -5.97 2.25 21.48
N ARG A 221 -5.50 2.32 22.73
CA ARG A 221 -4.17 2.84 23.05
C ARG A 221 -3.05 1.96 22.49
N THR A 222 -3.22 0.63 22.48
CA THR A 222 -2.26 -0.27 21.81
C THR A 222 -2.18 0.02 20.30
N LEU A 223 -3.33 0.28 19.65
CA LEU A 223 -3.36 0.66 18.24
C LEU A 223 -2.67 2.00 17.98
N GLN A 224 -2.88 2.97 18.86
CA GLN A 224 -2.33 4.33 18.79
C GLN A 224 -0.86 4.42 19.20
N SER A 225 -0.35 3.44 19.95
CA SER A 225 1.03 3.43 20.43
C SER A 225 2.03 3.23 19.28
N GLU A 226 3.06 4.08 19.23
CA GLU A 226 4.17 3.94 18.29
C GLU A 226 5.13 2.81 18.69
N GLN A 227 5.17 2.47 19.98
CA GLN A 227 6.04 1.45 20.53
C GLN A 227 5.46 0.04 20.36
N ALA A 228 4.14 -0.06 20.16
CA ALA A 228 3.47 -1.34 19.97
C ALA A 228 3.90 -1.98 18.64
N LYS A 229 4.33 -3.24 18.72
CA LYS A 229 4.78 -3.99 17.54
C LYS A 229 3.58 -4.27 16.60
N PRO A 230 3.80 -4.42 15.29
CA PRO A 230 2.72 -4.75 14.35
C PRO A 230 1.86 -5.94 14.78
N GLY A 231 2.47 -7.00 15.32
CA GLY A 231 1.74 -8.16 15.84
C GLY A 231 0.81 -7.85 17.03
N GLU A 232 1.25 -7.00 17.96
CA GLU A 232 0.42 -6.56 19.10
C GLU A 232 -0.78 -5.72 18.62
N LYS A 233 -0.56 -4.88 17.60
CA LYS A 233 -1.65 -4.11 16.97
C LYS A 233 -2.63 -5.03 16.24
N VAL A 234 -2.15 -6.06 15.55
CA VAL A 234 -3.00 -7.09 14.93
C VAL A 234 -3.85 -7.81 15.97
N ASP A 235 -3.26 -8.21 17.10
CA ASP A 235 -3.97 -8.85 18.21
C ASP A 235 -5.01 -7.90 18.82
N ALA A 236 -4.69 -6.60 18.96
CA ALA A 236 -5.63 -5.60 19.43
C ALA A 236 -6.81 -5.38 18.47
N ILE A 237 -6.58 -5.33 17.14
CA ILE A 237 -7.67 -5.26 16.15
C ILE A 237 -8.55 -6.51 16.22
N ASN A 238 -7.97 -7.70 16.34
CA ASN A 238 -8.73 -8.95 16.42
C ASN A 238 -9.64 -8.95 17.67
N GLN A 239 -9.13 -8.49 18.82
CA GLN A 239 -9.91 -8.34 20.05
C GLN A 239 -11.02 -7.30 19.93
N LEU A 240 -10.71 -6.14 19.33
CA LEU A 240 -11.70 -5.10 19.04
C LEU A 240 -12.82 -5.60 18.12
N GLY A 241 -12.50 -6.44 17.14
CA GLY A 241 -13.47 -7.04 16.24
C GLY A 241 -14.48 -7.97 16.91
N GLY A 242 -14.17 -8.47 18.12
CA GLY A 242 -15.08 -9.23 18.96
C GLY A 242 -15.83 -8.42 20.01
N ALA A 243 -15.58 -7.10 20.11
CA ALA A 243 -16.13 -6.24 21.17
C ALA A 243 -17.55 -5.74 20.81
N PRO A 244 -18.63 -6.17 21.50
CA PRO A 244 -20.00 -5.78 21.15
C PRO A 244 -20.26 -4.27 21.31
N LEU A 245 -19.54 -3.63 22.23
CA LEU A 245 -19.65 -2.20 22.52
C LEU A 245 -19.05 -1.32 21.42
N LEU A 246 -18.15 -1.85 20.58
CA LEU A 246 -17.44 -1.07 19.59
C LEU A 246 -18.40 -0.49 18.53
N ALA A 247 -19.29 -1.33 17.99
CA ALA A 247 -20.23 -0.94 16.95
C ALA A 247 -21.26 0.11 17.41
N SER A 248 -21.57 0.17 18.70
CA SER A 248 -22.57 1.10 19.26
C SER A 248 -21.99 2.38 19.87
N LYS A 249 -20.69 2.38 20.20
CA LYS A 249 -20.03 3.49 20.91
C LYS A 249 -18.83 4.09 20.18
N MET A 250 -18.55 3.67 18.95
CA MET A 250 -17.40 4.07 18.13
C MET A 250 -17.15 5.59 18.13
N THR A 251 -18.22 6.37 17.94
CA THR A 251 -18.17 7.84 17.89
C THR A 251 -18.61 8.51 19.19
N SER A 252 -18.84 7.74 20.25
CA SER A 252 -19.24 8.32 21.54
C SER A 252 -18.06 9.07 22.19
N PRO A 253 -18.31 10.24 22.80
CA PRO A 253 -17.28 10.97 23.56
C PRO A 253 -16.68 10.11 24.68
N GLY A 254 -17.50 9.29 25.33
CA GLY A 254 -17.07 8.43 26.43
C GLY A 254 -16.01 7.40 26.02
N LEU A 255 -16.12 6.81 24.83
CA LEU A 255 -15.13 5.87 24.30
C LEU A 255 -13.82 6.57 23.89
N ASN A 256 -13.94 7.74 23.27
CA ASN A 256 -12.78 8.45 22.70
C ASN A 256 -12.07 9.36 23.72
N ALA A 257 -12.68 9.59 24.90
CA ALA A 257 -12.07 10.36 25.97
C ALA A 257 -10.78 9.69 26.49
N GLY A 258 -9.67 10.43 26.44
CA GLY A 258 -8.34 9.97 26.88
C GLY A 258 -7.61 9.08 25.87
N LEU A 259 -8.05 9.08 24.61
CA LEU A 259 -7.29 8.59 23.46
C LEU A 259 -6.55 9.76 22.80
N SER A 260 -5.45 9.48 22.10
CA SER A 260 -4.71 10.53 21.36
C SER A 260 -5.52 11.07 20.18
N GLU A 261 -6.37 10.23 19.61
CA GLU A 261 -7.31 10.58 18.55
C GLU A 261 -8.56 9.67 18.61
N PRO A 262 -9.63 10.02 17.88
CA PRO A 262 -10.79 9.15 17.77
C PRO A 262 -10.40 7.78 17.19
N LEU A 263 -10.90 6.70 17.78
CA LEU A 263 -10.56 5.32 17.37
C LEU A 263 -10.83 5.09 15.88
N TYR A 264 -11.84 5.75 15.32
CA TYR A 264 -12.13 5.65 13.89
C TYR A 264 -11.03 6.27 13.02
N ALA A 265 -10.47 7.42 13.41
CA ALA A 265 -9.33 8.03 12.72
C ALA A 265 -8.11 7.07 12.76
N THR A 266 -7.85 6.45 13.90
CA THR A 266 -6.82 5.41 14.02
C THR A 266 -7.08 4.23 13.10
N LEU A 267 -8.31 3.72 13.01
CA LEU A 267 -8.62 2.61 12.10
C LEU A 267 -8.43 3.00 10.64
N LEU A 268 -8.83 4.20 10.22
CA LEU A 268 -8.58 4.71 8.86
C LEU A 268 -7.08 4.75 8.55
N ASP A 269 -6.27 5.25 9.47
CA ASP A 269 -4.82 5.29 9.29
C ASP A 269 -4.22 3.89 9.22
N LEU A 270 -4.70 2.96 10.05
CA LEU A 270 -4.22 1.57 10.03
C LEU A 270 -4.56 0.84 8.73
N GLN A 271 -5.65 1.18 8.03
CA GLN A 271 -5.96 0.60 6.71
C GLN A 271 -4.91 0.91 5.64
N ARG A 272 -4.08 1.94 5.88
CA ARG A 272 -3.01 2.40 5.00
C ARG A 272 -1.62 2.02 5.53
N HIS A 273 -1.56 1.18 6.56
CA HIS A 273 -0.30 0.74 7.14
C HIS A 273 0.51 -0.12 6.16
N SER A 274 1.85 -0.01 6.20
CA SER A 274 2.76 -0.76 5.32
C SER A 274 2.74 -2.27 5.60
N ASP A 275 2.45 -2.65 6.84
CA ASP A 275 2.12 -4.04 7.20
C ASP A 275 0.75 -4.44 6.63
N LYS A 276 0.78 -5.35 5.63
CA LYS A 276 -0.42 -5.80 4.92
C LYS A 276 -1.43 -6.48 5.83
N GLN A 277 -0.99 -7.22 6.85
CA GLN A 277 -1.88 -7.93 7.76
C GLN A 277 -2.65 -6.94 8.64
N LEU A 278 -1.94 -5.96 9.21
CA LEU A 278 -2.54 -4.91 10.01
C LEU A 278 -3.53 -4.08 9.20
N ALA A 279 -3.14 -3.67 7.99
CA ALA A 279 -4.01 -2.95 7.07
C ALA A 279 -5.28 -3.73 6.71
N THR A 280 -5.13 -5.02 6.39
CA THR A 280 -6.27 -5.89 6.05
C THR A 280 -7.23 -6.03 7.22
N LYS A 281 -6.71 -6.25 8.44
CA LYS A 281 -7.53 -6.39 9.64
C LYS A 281 -8.26 -5.09 9.99
N ALA A 282 -7.60 -3.94 9.84
CA ALA A 282 -8.23 -2.64 10.01
C ALA A 282 -9.39 -2.41 9.00
N ARG A 283 -9.21 -2.79 7.72
CA ARG A 283 -10.25 -2.68 6.69
C ARG A 283 -11.45 -3.56 7.04
N GLN A 284 -11.20 -4.81 7.43
CA GLN A 284 -12.25 -5.75 7.81
C GLN A 284 -13.05 -5.29 9.02
N LEU A 285 -12.37 -4.75 10.05
CA LEU A 285 -13.06 -4.18 11.21
C LEU A 285 -13.89 -2.97 10.81
N THR A 286 -13.31 -2.05 10.04
CA THR A 286 -13.97 -0.82 9.59
C THR A 286 -15.24 -1.13 8.79
N ALA A 287 -15.17 -2.05 7.82
CA ALA A 287 -16.32 -2.44 6.99
C ALA A 287 -17.54 -2.99 7.78
N ARG A 288 -17.33 -3.48 9.01
CA ARG A 288 -18.42 -4.01 9.87
C ARG A 288 -19.07 -2.95 10.75
N LEU A 289 -18.46 -1.77 10.87
CA LEU A 289 -18.92 -0.71 11.76
C LEU A 289 -19.89 0.22 11.03
N PRO A 290 -20.93 0.74 11.70
CA PRO A 290 -21.93 1.63 11.11
C PRO A 290 -21.41 3.07 10.94
N ILE A 291 -20.21 3.22 10.39
CA ILE A 291 -19.44 4.47 10.35
C ILE A 291 -20.19 5.60 9.62
N ALA A 292 -20.72 5.34 8.43
CA ALA A 292 -21.40 6.38 7.65
C ALA A 292 -22.55 7.01 8.46
N LYS A 293 -23.32 6.19 9.17
CA LYS A 293 -24.42 6.63 10.03
C LYS A 293 -23.93 7.47 11.22
N ASP A 294 -22.85 7.02 11.86
CA ASP A 294 -22.26 7.68 13.00
C ASP A 294 -21.63 9.04 12.64
N LEU A 295 -20.92 9.11 11.51
CA LEU A 295 -20.34 10.36 11.01
C LEU A 295 -21.41 11.33 10.53
N ALA A 296 -22.47 10.85 9.87
CA ALA A 296 -23.61 11.69 9.52
C ALA A 296 -24.30 12.27 10.77
N LYS A 297 -24.32 11.53 11.88
CA LYS A 297 -24.80 12.04 13.18
C LYS A 297 -23.89 13.12 13.74
N LEU A 298 -22.57 12.91 13.76
CA LEU A 298 -21.59 13.93 14.17
C LEU A 298 -21.70 15.19 13.30
N ALA A 299 -21.84 15.01 11.99
CA ALA A 299 -22.02 16.08 11.03
C ALA A 299 -23.35 16.84 11.19
N LYS A 300 -24.33 16.33 11.93
CA LYS A 300 -25.55 17.06 12.27
C LYS A 300 -25.51 17.69 13.65
N SER A 301 -24.52 17.34 14.48
CA SER A 301 -24.35 17.86 15.83
C SER A 301 -23.96 19.34 15.83
N SER A 302 -24.40 20.05 16.86
CA SER A 302 -23.96 21.40 17.20
C SER A 302 -23.00 21.41 18.40
N ASP A 303 -22.73 20.25 19.02
CA ASP A 303 -21.78 20.15 20.14
C ASP A 303 -20.34 20.37 19.63
N ALA A 304 -19.59 21.23 20.31
CA ALA A 304 -18.23 21.58 19.93
C ALA A 304 -17.27 20.37 19.95
N ARG A 305 -17.50 19.39 20.83
CA ARG A 305 -16.70 18.17 20.94
C ARG A 305 -16.98 17.21 19.78
N ASP A 306 -18.26 17.06 19.42
CA ASP A 306 -18.64 16.26 18.25
C ASP A 306 -18.08 16.87 16.96
N MET A 307 -18.14 18.20 16.84
CA MET A 307 -17.54 18.91 15.72
C MET A 307 -16.03 18.78 15.69
N ALA A 308 -15.33 18.86 16.84
CA ALA A 308 -13.89 18.61 16.90
C ALA A 308 -13.53 17.19 16.47
N MET A 309 -14.30 16.19 16.93
CA MET A 309 -14.13 14.80 16.52
C MET A 309 -14.33 14.61 15.01
N LEU A 310 -15.38 15.22 14.45
CA LEU A 310 -15.66 15.19 13.01
C LEU A 310 -14.50 15.80 12.21
N LYS A 311 -13.90 16.90 12.67
CA LYS A 311 -12.75 17.53 12.01
C LYS A 311 -11.53 16.60 11.98
N THR A 312 -11.21 15.95 13.11
CA THR A 312 -10.10 14.99 13.17
C THR A 312 -10.34 13.82 12.23
N ILE A 313 -11.56 13.28 12.22
CA ILE A 313 -11.93 12.18 11.34
C ILE A 313 -11.86 12.59 9.86
N ALA A 314 -12.40 13.76 9.51
CA ALA A 314 -12.38 14.27 8.15
C ALA A 314 -10.95 14.46 7.62
N ALA A 315 -10.02 14.90 8.48
CA ALA A 315 -8.61 15.02 8.11
C ALA A 315 -7.93 13.67 7.83
N SER A 316 -8.32 12.61 8.56
CA SER A 316 -7.84 11.24 8.30
C SER A 316 -8.56 10.56 7.13
N THR A 317 -9.66 11.12 6.65
CA THR A 317 -10.49 10.53 5.58
C THR A 317 -9.96 10.92 4.20
N SER A 318 -9.73 9.93 3.35
CA SER A 318 -9.24 10.07 1.98
C SER A 318 -10.35 9.93 0.94
N GLN A 319 -10.09 10.32 -0.31
CA GLN A 319 -10.99 9.98 -1.43
C GLN A 319 -11.16 8.47 -1.63
N GLN A 320 -10.18 7.65 -1.25
CA GLN A 320 -10.27 6.17 -1.34
C GLN A 320 -11.22 5.60 -0.29
N ASP A 321 -11.42 6.32 0.82
CA ASP A 321 -12.36 5.95 1.88
C ASP A 321 -13.82 6.23 1.47
N ARG A 322 -14.06 6.85 0.31
CA ARG A 322 -15.40 7.10 -0.24
C ARG A 322 -16.22 5.83 -0.40
N ALA A 323 -15.57 4.70 -0.69
CA ALA A 323 -16.22 3.39 -0.78
C ALA A 323 -16.86 2.92 0.55
N LEU A 324 -16.47 3.50 1.69
CA LEU A 324 -17.08 3.23 2.99
C LEU A 324 -18.46 3.90 3.15
N PHE A 325 -18.83 4.81 2.25
CA PHE A 325 -20.06 5.57 2.29
C PHE A 325 -21.01 5.08 1.20
N LYS A 326 -22.22 4.66 1.59
CA LYS A 326 -23.25 4.21 0.63
C LYS A 326 -23.80 5.36 -0.22
N ASP A 327 -23.81 6.57 0.33
CA ASP A 327 -24.24 7.79 -0.36
C ASP A 327 -23.03 8.74 -0.52
N PRO A 328 -22.65 9.08 -1.76
CA PRO A 328 -21.61 10.08 -2.03
C PRO A 328 -21.88 11.45 -1.37
N GLY A 329 -23.15 11.83 -1.20
CA GLY A 329 -23.55 13.09 -0.59
C GLY A 329 -23.25 13.17 0.91
N ASP A 330 -23.31 12.04 1.61
CA ASP A 330 -22.93 11.96 3.03
C ASP A 330 -21.42 12.19 3.20
N PHE A 331 -20.61 11.59 2.30
CA PHE A 331 -19.16 11.76 2.29
C PHE A 331 -18.75 13.21 2.03
N ASP A 332 -19.33 13.82 0.99
CA ASP A 332 -19.01 15.21 0.63
C ASP A 332 -19.49 16.19 1.71
N ALA A 333 -20.62 15.92 2.38
CA ALA A 333 -21.09 16.72 3.51
C ALA A 333 -20.14 16.61 4.73
N ILE A 334 -19.61 15.42 5.01
CA ILE A 334 -18.65 15.19 6.10
C ILE A 334 -17.33 15.91 5.81
N LEU A 335 -16.76 15.76 4.61
CA LEU A 335 -15.53 16.45 4.23
C LEU A 335 -15.73 17.96 4.23
N ASN A 336 -16.82 18.48 3.66
CA ASN A 336 -17.08 19.91 3.59
C ASN A 336 -17.35 20.53 4.97
N ARG A 337 -18.04 19.82 5.87
CA ARG A 337 -18.35 20.34 7.21
C ARG A 337 -17.19 20.12 8.20
N GLY A 338 -16.44 19.04 8.06
CA GLY A 338 -15.23 18.75 8.82
C GLY A 338 -14.01 19.56 8.37
N SER A 339 -13.94 20.00 7.11
CA SER A 339 -12.91 20.94 6.64
C SER A 339 -13.25 22.41 6.94
N LYS A 340 -14.54 22.74 7.14
CA LYS A 340 -14.97 24.09 7.48
C LYS A 340 -14.65 24.44 8.93
N GLY A 341 -13.68 25.34 9.06
CA GLY A 341 -13.31 26.01 10.30
C GLY A 341 -12.05 25.43 10.92
N THR A 342 -11.16 26.32 11.34
CA THR A 342 -10.01 26.00 12.21
C THR A 342 -10.50 25.19 13.42
N PRO A 343 -9.85 24.07 13.78
CA PRO A 343 -10.16 23.37 15.03
C PRO A 343 -10.11 24.36 16.21
N ALA A 344 -10.94 24.15 17.22
CA ALA A 344 -11.07 25.08 18.35
C ALA A 344 -9.75 25.28 19.14
N SER A 345 -8.78 24.37 18.96
CA SER A 345 -7.40 24.47 19.48
C SER A 345 -6.42 25.22 18.57
N GLY A 346 -6.82 25.63 17.36
CA GLY A 346 -5.92 26.19 16.34
C GLY A 346 -4.90 25.18 15.77
N GLU A 347 -4.97 23.90 16.16
CA GLU A 347 -4.08 22.83 15.70
C GLU A 347 -4.73 22.03 14.60
N THR A 348 -4.30 22.26 13.36
CA THR A 348 -4.65 21.37 12.25
C THR A 348 -4.09 19.98 12.55
N PRO A 349 -4.89 18.90 12.42
CA PRO A 349 -4.38 17.54 12.56
C PRO A 349 -3.42 17.19 11.41
N PRO A 350 -2.54 16.18 11.59
CA PRO A 350 -1.68 15.68 10.53
C PRO A 350 -2.50 15.26 9.31
N ILE A 351 -2.08 15.71 8.12
CA ILE A 351 -2.74 15.36 6.86
C ILE A 351 -1.95 14.25 6.16
N PRO A 352 -2.53 13.05 5.98
CA PRO A 352 -1.88 11.95 5.27
C PRO A 352 -1.81 12.18 3.76
N THR A 353 -0.79 11.62 3.09
CA THR A 353 -0.64 11.68 1.62
C THR A 353 -1.48 10.69 0.84
N TYR A 354 -2.09 9.71 1.50
CA TYR A 354 -2.91 8.69 0.85
C TYR A 354 -2.14 7.84 -0.17
N THR A 355 -0.88 7.53 0.12
CA THR A 355 0.02 6.78 -0.76
C THR A 355 0.00 5.28 -0.47
N ARG A 356 0.07 4.44 -1.52
CA ARG A 356 0.05 2.97 -1.41
C ARG A 356 1.20 2.39 -0.57
N GLU A 357 2.31 3.11 -0.46
CA GLU A 357 3.51 2.70 0.29
C GLU A 357 3.44 3.07 1.78
N GLY A 358 2.29 3.60 2.23
CA GLY A 358 2.07 4.15 3.56
C GLY A 358 2.01 5.67 3.53
N ASP A 359 1.23 6.25 4.46
CA ASP A 359 1.04 7.68 4.53
C ASP A 359 2.34 8.41 4.92
N ARG A 360 2.64 9.46 4.16
CA ARG A 360 3.56 10.51 4.56
C ARG A 360 2.76 11.68 5.11
N PHE A 361 3.39 12.46 5.96
CA PHE A 361 2.78 13.64 6.57
C PHE A 361 3.68 14.82 6.30
N PHE A 362 3.21 15.78 5.52
CA PHE A 362 3.99 16.98 5.19
C PHE A 362 3.78 18.05 6.24
N ILE A 363 4.88 18.62 6.71
CA ILE A 363 4.90 19.82 7.53
C ILE A 363 5.54 20.93 6.73
N ARG A 364 4.86 22.08 6.68
CA ARG A 364 5.44 23.33 6.25
C ARG A 364 5.71 24.18 7.49
N ALA A 365 6.98 24.50 7.72
CA ALA A 365 7.41 25.39 8.78
C ALA A 365 8.02 26.66 8.18
N SER A 366 7.70 27.80 8.78
CA SER A 366 8.25 29.11 8.43
C SER A 366 8.67 29.88 9.68
N TRP A 367 9.76 30.61 9.60
CA TRP A 367 10.37 31.32 10.73
C TRP A 367 11.01 32.63 10.26
N ASP A 368 11.33 33.51 11.21
CA ASP A 368 12.13 34.70 10.92
C ASP A 368 13.61 34.32 10.89
N ASN A 369 14.24 34.45 9.73
CA ASN A 369 15.65 34.12 9.54
C ASN A 369 16.61 35.22 10.01
N LYS A 370 16.10 36.34 10.52
CA LYS A 370 16.89 37.39 11.17
C LYS A 370 17.00 37.22 12.68
N ASP A 371 16.12 36.42 13.27
CA ASP A 371 16.17 36.09 14.69
C ASP A 371 17.14 34.92 14.91
N GLU A 372 18.36 35.23 15.33
CA GLU A 372 19.43 34.24 15.55
C GLU A 372 19.05 33.19 16.62
N ALA A 373 18.22 33.55 17.61
CA ALA A 373 17.77 32.59 18.62
C ALA A 373 16.78 31.59 18.02
N MET A 374 15.85 32.08 17.20
CA MET A 374 14.89 31.25 16.46
C MET A 374 15.62 30.36 15.44
N VAL A 375 16.55 30.92 14.66
CA VAL A 375 17.39 30.18 13.69
C VAL A 375 18.16 29.05 14.37
N GLY A 376 18.80 29.33 15.52
CA GLY A 376 19.50 28.31 16.30
C GLY A 376 18.56 27.20 16.79
N CYS A 377 17.38 27.56 17.31
CA CYS A 377 16.38 26.61 17.79
C CYS A 377 15.85 25.72 16.65
N VAL A 378 15.45 26.31 15.52
CA VAL A 378 14.95 25.59 14.34
C VAL A 378 16.03 24.69 13.75
N GLY A 379 17.28 25.17 13.63
CA GLY A 379 18.42 24.37 13.18
C GLY A 379 18.67 23.15 14.08
N LYS A 380 18.58 23.32 15.40
CA LYS A 380 18.67 22.22 16.36
C LYS A 380 17.52 21.23 16.23
N ALA A 381 16.28 21.69 16.07
CA ALA A 381 15.11 20.84 15.88
C ALA A 381 15.24 19.94 14.64
N PHE A 382 15.73 20.48 13.52
CA PHE A 382 15.99 19.69 12.31
C PHE A 382 17.20 18.76 12.44
N PHE A 383 18.26 19.17 13.14
CA PHE A 383 19.43 18.32 13.38
C PHE A 383 19.08 17.06 14.17
N GLU A 384 18.36 17.20 15.28
CA GLU A 384 18.03 16.09 16.19
C GLU A 384 17.11 15.04 15.54
N LEU A 385 16.27 15.44 14.58
CA LEU A 385 15.24 14.59 13.99
C LEU A 385 15.57 14.06 12.59
N TRP A 386 16.48 14.68 11.85
CA TRP A 386 16.77 14.27 10.47
C TRP A 386 17.98 13.35 10.35
N GLY A 387 19.04 13.54 11.15
CA GLY A 387 20.28 12.75 11.06
C GLY A 387 21.00 12.90 9.71
N GLY A 388 22.32 13.12 9.72
CA GLY A 388 23.14 13.09 8.49
C GLY A 388 23.71 14.44 8.02
N THR A 389 23.47 15.53 8.74
CA THR A 389 24.14 16.83 8.56
C THR A 389 24.60 17.36 9.91
N SER A 390 25.66 18.17 9.98
CA SER A 390 26.08 18.76 11.25
C SER A 390 25.09 19.82 11.75
N LEU A 391 25.08 20.09 13.06
CA LEU A 391 24.28 21.17 13.63
C LEU A 391 24.57 22.50 12.95
N ALA A 392 25.86 22.82 12.73
CA ALA A 392 26.27 24.05 12.05
C ALA A 392 25.65 24.19 10.64
N GLN A 393 25.58 23.09 9.88
CA GLN A 393 24.92 23.09 8.56
C GLN A 393 23.42 23.32 8.65
N GLN A 394 22.73 22.75 9.65
CA GLN A 394 21.29 22.97 9.82
C GLN A 394 20.97 24.39 10.30
N VAL A 395 21.81 24.98 11.16
CA VAL A 395 21.70 26.40 11.55
C VAL A 395 21.92 27.31 10.33
N GLU A 396 22.94 27.04 9.52
CA GLU A 396 23.19 27.83 8.31
C GLU A 396 22.05 27.70 7.28
N LEU A 397 21.47 26.49 7.15
CA LEU A 397 20.29 26.29 6.32
C LEU A 397 19.08 27.06 6.86
N ALA A 398 18.89 27.11 8.19
CA ALA A 398 17.84 27.90 8.82
C ALA A 398 18.05 29.41 8.67
N ARG A 399 19.30 29.87 8.54
CA ARG A 399 19.64 31.27 8.27
C ARG A 399 19.34 31.66 6.81
N THR A 400 19.62 30.76 5.88
CA THR A 400 19.46 31.01 4.43
C THR A 400 18.03 30.82 3.94
N VAL A 401 17.26 29.94 4.58
CA VAL A 401 15.90 29.58 4.16
C VAL A 401 14.86 30.05 5.19
N ARG A 402 13.76 30.65 4.74
CA ARG A 402 12.65 31.11 5.62
C ARG A 402 11.52 30.11 5.80
N THR A 403 11.40 29.17 4.87
CA THR A 403 10.32 28.18 4.83
C THR A 403 10.89 26.84 4.41
N ARG A 404 10.58 25.79 5.15
CA ARG A 404 10.97 24.43 4.79
C ARG A 404 9.78 23.50 4.87
N MET A 405 9.67 22.62 3.87
CA MET A 405 8.71 21.56 3.85
C MET A 405 9.41 20.22 4.01
N VAL A 406 8.84 19.36 4.85
CA VAL A 406 9.44 18.09 5.28
C VAL A 406 8.36 17.03 5.37
N PHE A 407 8.69 15.78 5.06
CA PHE A 407 7.72 14.68 5.13
C PHE A 407 8.30 13.43 5.76
N TYR A 408 7.51 12.78 6.61
CA TYR A 408 7.88 11.51 7.24
C TYR A 408 6.63 10.75 7.74
N THR A 409 6.79 9.86 8.71
CA THR A 409 5.70 9.18 9.42
C THR A 409 4.89 10.15 10.29
N LYS A 410 3.65 9.77 10.63
CA LYS A 410 2.74 10.58 11.49
C LYS A 410 3.39 10.99 12.81
N ALA A 411 3.99 9.99 13.47
CA ALA A 411 4.76 10.10 14.71
C ALA A 411 5.81 11.21 14.67
N TRP A 412 6.70 11.10 13.69
CA TRP A 412 7.76 12.07 13.46
C TRP A 412 7.17 13.44 13.14
N ALA A 413 6.08 13.49 12.38
CA ALA A 413 5.48 14.75 11.98
C ALA A 413 4.81 15.49 13.16
N ILE A 414 4.21 14.78 14.10
CA ILE A 414 3.69 15.37 15.34
C ILE A 414 4.86 15.90 16.20
N SER A 415 5.88 15.06 16.44
CA SER A 415 7.06 15.45 17.23
C SER A 415 7.79 16.66 16.65
N MET A 416 7.96 16.72 15.33
CA MET A 416 8.59 17.84 14.63
C MET A 416 7.72 19.10 14.72
N HIS A 417 6.40 18.98 14.56
CA HIS A 417 5.47 20.11 14.68
C HIS A 417 5.58 20.79 16.05
N ASP A 418 5.58 19.99 17.13
CA ASP A 418 5.64 20.50 18.50
C ASP A 418 6.97 21.17 18.81
N ARG A 419 8.09 20.58 18.38
CA ARG A 419 9.44 21.16 18.55
C ARG A 419 9.59 22.48 17.80
N LEU A 420 9.12 22.56 16.56
CA LEU A 420 9.19 23.80 15.77
C LEU A 420 8.29 24.89 16.37
N ARG A 421 7.14 24.54 16.94
CA ARG A 421 6.30 25.48 17.70
C ARG A 421 6.97 25.99 18.97
N GLN A 422 7.72 25.15 19.69
CA GLN A 422 8.52 25.59 20.85
C GLN A 422 9.58 26.61 20.45
N CYS A 423 10.08 26.55 19.21
CA CYS A 423 10.94 27.57 18.62
C CYS A 423 10.18 28.82 18.10
N GLN A 424 8.88 28.96 18.39
CA GLN A 424 8.01 30.02 17.89
C GLN A 424 7.87 30.07 16.35
N ALA A 425 8.23 29.01 15.64
CA ALA A 425 8.02 28.92 14.20
C ALA A 425 6.53 28.76 13.87
N LYS A 426 6.11 29.27 12.71
CA LYS A 426 4.78 29.06 12.15
C LYS A 426 4.75 27.73 11.42
N VAL A 427 4.00 26.77 11.94
CA VAL A 427 3.95 25.40 11.45
C VAL A 427 2.53 25.04 11.00
N ALA A 428 2.42 24.35 9.87
CA ALA A 428 1.15 23.80 9.37
C ALA A 428 1.37 22.45 8.69
N TYR A 429 0.42 21.53 8.85
CA TYR A 429 0.33 20.34 7.99
C TYR A 429 -0.21 20.72 6.61
N VAL A 430 0.35 20.12 5.56
CA VAL A 430 -0.04 20.38 4.17
C VAL A 430 -0.27 19.07 3.42
N THR A 431 -1.07 19.10 2.34
CA THR A 431 -1.44 17.91 1.54
C THR A 431 -0.34 17.47 0.57
N GLY A 432 0.69 18.27 0.35
CA GLY A 432 1.76 17.95 -0.59
C GLY A 432 2.72 19.11 -0.83
N TYR A 433 3.75 18.82 -1.62
CA TYR A 433 4.73 19.79 -2.08
C TYR A 433 4.12 20.64 -3.20
N THR A 434 3.59 21.81 -2.85
CA THR A 434 3.28 22.87 -3.82
C THR A 434 4.48 23.81 -3.82
N GLN A 435 5.20 23.86 -4.95
CA GLN A 435 6.35 24.76 -5.15
C GLN A 435 5.91 26.21 -5.20
#